data_AF-A0A3P1BV54-F1
#
_entry.id   AF-A0A3P1BV54-F1
#
_cell.length_a   1.000
_cell.length_b   1.000
_cell.length_c   1.000
_cell.angle_alpha   90.00
_cell.angle_beta   90.00
_cell.angle_gamma   90.00
#
_symmetry.space_group_name_H-M   'P 1'
#
loop_
_entity.id
_entity.type
_entity.pdbx_description
1 polymer ?
#
loop_
_entity_poly.entity_id
_entity_poly.type
_entity_poly.pdbx_seq_one_letter_code
_entity_poly.pdbx_strand_id
1 'polypeptide(L)'
;MGLIDKVLEKSASMTFLSGCSNYTWLHFTDGKKMLVSKSLVFFETKLNQFIRVHKTALINPLYVTGWQAPPRSKMAGVVTMICGTELPVGRRRWHQLVDALTTANRQTAFTTPVKEGRTVFLVTESATKGQWIQHCLESQFDNCLVDHVNRGEYLYKILEELPDHQLPNLILLDASTSTSDRLTTLRQLKQKPRMASIPTLVLVSGQKPETVNRSYAAWANSVVTVSEDRGIFTQTIKQVGRFWLTLAALPGKTGRPEQLPA
;
A
#
# COMPACT_ATOMS: atom_id res chain seq x y z
N MET A 1 -34.44 17.62 1.53
CA MET A 1 -33.44 16.68 2.09
C MET A 1 -32.74 17.38 3.24
N GLY A 2 -32.82 16.83 4.46
CA GLY A 2 -32.39 17.51 5.68
C GLY A 2 -30.87 17.61 5.79
N LEU A 3 -30.37 18.57 6.58
CA LEU A 3 -28.93 18.73 6.85
C LEU A 3 -28.28 17.43 7.38
N ILE A 4 -29.05 16.63 8.13
CA ILE A 4 -28.60 15.36 8.70
C ILE A 4 -28.41 14.28 7.61
N ASP A 5 -29.30 14.20 6.63
CA ASP A 5 -29.18 13.19 5.55
C ASP A 5 -27.91 13.43 4.73
N LYS A 6 -27.63 14.70 4.40
CA LYS A 6 -26.39 15.12 3.72
C LYS A 6 -25.12 14.83 4.53
N VAL A 7 -25.23 14.81 5.86
CA VAL A 7 -24.12 14.46 6.75
C VAL A 7 -23.88 12.96 6.77
N LEU A 8 -24.96 12.15 6.78
CA LEU A 8 -24.87 10.69 6.75
C LEU A 8 -24.28 10.17 5.43
N GLU A 9 -24.56 10.83 4.30
CA GLU A 9 -23.93 10.55 3.00
C GLU A 9 -22.41 10.72 3.02
N LYS A 10 -21.90 11.64 3.87
CA LYS A 10 -20.46 11.90 4.02
C LYS A 10 -19.80 11.04 5.10
N SER A 11 -20.50 10.00 5.57
CA SER A 11 -19.99 9.14 6.65
C SER A 11 -18.71 8.39 6.33
N ALA A 12 -18.41 8.16 5.04
CA ALA A 12 -17.18 7.54 4.60
C ALA A 12 -15.93 8.42 4.84
N SER A 13 -16.06 9.76 4.86
CA SER A 13 -14.94 10.68 5.10
C SER A 13 -14.83 11.13 6.56
N MET A 14 -15.65 10.58 7.46
CA MET A 14 -15.63 10.89 8.88
C MET A 14 -14.64 9.99 9.63
N THR A 15 -13.75 10.59 10.41
CA THR A 15 -12.72 9.87 11.17
C THR A 15 -13.24 9.46 12.55
N PHE A 16 -13.75 10.42 13.32
CA PHE A 16 -14.37 10.18 14.61
C PHE A 16 -15.40 11.24 14.93
N LEU A 17 -16.25 10.94 15.91
CA LEU A 17 -17.25 11.84 16.45
C LEU A 17 -16.99 12.01 17.94
N SER A 18 -17.01 13.27 18.40
CA SER A 18 -16.85 13.60 19.81
C SER A 18 -18.12 14.28 20.35
N GLY A 19 -18.68 13.70 21.40
CA GLY A 19 -19.94 14.16 22.00
C GLY A 19 -19.72 15.27 23.02
N CYS A 20 -20.56 16.29 22.94
CA CYS A 20 -20.68 17.36 23.93
C CYS A 20 -22.17 17.50 24.29
N SER A 21 -22.62 16.74 25.29
CA SER A 21 -24.03 16.69 25.70
C SER A 21 -24.96 16.29 24.53
N ASN A 22 -25.91 17.15 24.16
CA ASN A 22 -26.86 16.95 23.06
C ASN A 22 -26.29 17.29 21.67
N TYR A 23 -25.02 17.69 21.62
CA TYR A 23 -24.32 18.00 20.38
C TYR A 23 -23.22 17.00 20.11
N THR A 24 -22.91 16.82 18.83
CA THR A 24 -21.82 15.98 18.38
C THR A 24 -20.97 16.73 17.38
N TRP A 25 -19.67 16.78 17.66
CA TRP A 25 -18.67 17.18 16.68
C TRP A 25 -18.34 16.02 15.79
N LEU A 26 -18.39 16.27 14.49
CA LEU A 26 -18.09 15.36 13.41
C LEU A 26 -16.73 15.77 12.86
N HIS A 27 -15.74 14.89 12.94
CA HIS A 27 -14.40 15.16 12.43
C HIS A 27 -14.19 14.43 11.11
N PHE A 28 -13.68 15.12 10.10
CA PHE A 28 -13.50 14.60 8.76
C PHE A 28 -12.01 14.40 8.43
N THR A 29 -11.72 13.60 7.40
CA THR A 29 -10.36 13.29 6.95
C THR A 29 -9.61 14.49 6.38
N ASP A 30 -10.32 15.51 5.89
CA ASP A 30 -9.75 16.78 5.41
C ASP A 30 -9.41 17.76 6.55
N GLY A 31 -9.54 17.32 7.81
CA GLY A 31 -9.29 18.11 9.01
C GLY A 31 -10.43 19.06 9.39
N LYS A 32 -11.52 19.13 8.60
CA LYS A 32 -12.68 19.94 8.97
C LYS A 32 -13.46 19.27 10.10
N LYS A 33 -14.17 20.10 10.86
CA LYS A 33 -15.10 19.67 11.90
C LYS A 33 -16.45 20.36 11.74
N MET A 34 -17.52 19.62 12.02
CA MET A 34 -18.90 20.13 11.97
C MET A 34 -19.62 19.80 13.27
N LEU A 35 -20.34 20.77 13.84
CA LEU A 35 -21.16 20.55 15.03
C LEU A 35 -22.61 20.30 14.62
N VAL A 36 -23.23 19.25 15.17
CA VAL A 36 -24.63 18.91 14.92
C VAL A 36 -25.38 18.73 16.23
N SER A 37 -26.63 19.18 16.29
CA SER A 37 -27.56 19.06 17.43
C SER A 37 -28.18 17.67 17.58
N LYS A 38 -27.39 16.62 17.34
CA LYS A 38 -27.76 15.22 17.54
C LYS A 38 -26.74 14.58 18.46
N SER A 39 -27.21 13.68 19.34
CA SER A 39 -26.36 12.99 20.31
C SER A 39 -25.53 11.91 19.65
N LEU A 40 -24.46 11.47 20.34
CA LEU A 40 -23.68 10.31 19.87
C LEU A 40 -24.53 9.03 19.76
N VAL A 41 -25.54 8.87 20.63
CA VAL A 41 -26.46 7.72 20.57
C VAL A 41 -27.26 7.72 19.26
N PHE A 42 -27.69 8.91 18.81
CA PHE A 42 -28.35 9.03 17.51
C PHE A 42 -27.44 8.54 16.38
N PHE A 43 -26.19 8.98 16.34
CA PHE A 43 -25.25 8.57 15.30
C PHE A 43 -24.85 7.09 15.40
N GLU A 44 -24.71 6.55 16.60
CA GLU A 44 -24.44 5.12 16.82
C GLU A 44 -25.50 4.22 16.18
N THR A 45 -26.78 4.61 16.20
CA THR A 45 -27.86 3.85 15.54
C THR A 45 -27.89 3.99 14.02
N LYS A 46 -27.26 5.04 13.48
CA LYS A 46 -27.32 5.38 12.04
C LYS A 46 -26.03 5.04 11.30
N LEU A 47 -24.90 4.94 12.00
CA LEU A 47 -23.58 4.72 11.45
C LEU A 47 -23.06 3.36 11.92
N ASN A 48 -23.45 2.29 11.22
CA ASN A 48 -23.06 0.91 11.51
C ASN A 48 -21.55 0.64 11.42
N GLN A 49 -20.83 1.42 10.61
CA GLN A 49 -19.37 1.37 10.46
C GLN A 49 -18.61 2.05 11.61
N PHE A 50 -19.29 2.68 12.57
CA PHE A 50 -18.67 3.37 13.69
C PHE A 50 -18.83 2.59 14.99
N ILE A 51 -17.81 2.69 15.85
CA ILE A 51 -17.75 1.98 17.12
C ILE A 51 -17.72 2.97 18.27
N ARG A 52 -18.62 2.76 19.23
CA ARG A 52 -18.70 3.57 20.45
C ARG A 52 -17.65 3.11 21.44
N VAL A 53 -16.52 3.81 21.50
CA VAL A 53 -15.41 3.46 22.41
C VAL A 53 -15.49 4.16 23.77
N HIS A 54 -16.16 5.31 23.86
CA HIS A 54 -16.32 6.05 25.10
C HIS A 54 -17.66 6.79 25.20
N LYS A 55 -18.01 7.31 26.39
CA LYS A 55 -19.26 8.06 26.56
C LYS A 55 -19.25 9.33 25.69
N THR A 56 -18.07 9.88 25.44
CA THR A 56 -17.82 11.07 24.60
C THR A 56 -17.22 10.77 23.24
N ALA A 57 -16.99 9.51 22.86
CA ALA A 57 -16.31 9.21 21.60
C ALA A 57 -16.94 8.02 20.87
N LEU A 58 -17.13 8.21 19.57
CA LEU A 58 -17.53 7.21 18.59
C LEU A 58 -16.49 7.31 17.45
N ILE A 59 -15.84 6.20 17.10
CA ILE A 59 -14.71 6.22 16.15
C ILE A 59 -15.04 5.39 14.91
N ASN A 60 -14.43 5.74 13.79
CA ASN A 60 -14.39 4.87 12.62
C ASN A 60 -13.13 3.99 12.72
N PRO A 61 -13.27 2.65 12.81
CA PRO A 61 -12.14 1.73 12.89
C PRO A 61 -11.17 1.85 11.70
N LEU A 62 -11.65 2.26 10.53
CA LEU A 62 -10.84 2.41 9.31
C LEU A 62 -9.72 3.44 9.46
N TYR A 63 -9.87 4.39 10.38
CA TYR A 63 -8.94 5.50 10.57
C TYR A 63 -8.17 5.40 11.90
N VAL A 64 -8.13 4.22 12.52
CA VAL A 64 -7.34 3.96 13.73
C VAL A 64 -5.93 3.56 13.32
N THR A 65 -4.92 4.25 13.85
CA THR A 65 -3.49 3.96 13.58
C THR A 65 -2.82 3.21 14.71
N GLY A 66 -3.36 3.29 15.93
CA GLY A 66 -2.83 2.58 17.07
C GLY A 66 -3.80 2.57 18.24
N TRP A 67 -3.57 1.66 19.18
CA TRP A 67 -4.28 1.62 20.45
C TRP A 67 -3.37 1.12 21.55
N GLN A 68 -3.56 1.67 22.74
CA GLN A 68 -2.81 1.32 23.94
C GLN A 68 -3.76 0.84 25.02
N ALA A 69 -3.50 -0.37 25.52
CA ALA A 69 -4.29 -0.97 26.58
C ALA A 69 -4.22 -0.12 27.85
N PRO A 70 -5.29 -0.11 28.67
CA PRO A 70 -5.27 0.60 29.94
C PRO A 70 -4.09 0.13 30.81
N PRO A 71 -3.19 1.03 31.26
CA PRO A 71 -1.99 0.62 32.02
C PRO A 71 -2.32 0.04 33.40
N ARG A 72 -3.56 0.23 33.88
CA ARG A 72 -4.08 -0.35 35.13
C ARG A 72 -5.55 -0.74 34.95
N SER A 73 -6.01 -1.75 35.70
CA SER A 73 -7.40 -2.25 35.64
C SER A 73 -8.47 -1.20 35.99
N LYS A 74 -8.09 -0.03 36.53
CA LYS A 74 -8.96 1.12 36.83
C LYS A 74 -8.87 2.29 35.83
N MET A 75 -8.01 2.26 34.81
CA MET A 75 -7.84 3.38 33.87
C MET A 75 -8.51 3.12 32.53
N ALA A 76 -8.68 4.16 31.70
CA ALA A 76 -9.12 4.01 30.31
C ALA A 76 -7.93 3.63 29.43
N GLY A 77 -8.18 2.89 28.35
CA GLY A 77 -7.21 2.73 27.27
C GLY A 77 -7.23 3.96 26.36
N VAL A 78 -6.32 4.00 25.39
CA VAL A 78 -6.24 5.08 24.41
C VAL A 78 -6.30 4.50 23.00
N VAL A 79 -7.02 5.17 22.10
CA VAL A 79 -7.00 4.89 20.66
C VAL A 79 -6.51 6.12 19.93
N THR A 80 -5.58 5.93 19.00
CA THR A 80 -4.99 6.98 18.19
C THR A 80 -5.60 6.94 16.79
N MET A 81 -6.11 8.06 16.34
CA MET A 81 -6.69 8.23 15.01
C MET A 81 -5.60 8.66 14.01
N ILE A 82 -5.86 8.50 12.70
CA ILE A 82 -4.96 8.90 11.61
C ILE A 82 -4.59 10.38 11.62
N CYS A 83 -5.45 11.23 12.17
CA CYS A 83 -5.20 12.66 12.37
C CYS A 83 -4.31 12.97 13.60
N GLY A 84 -3.76 11.94 14.26
CA GLY A 84 -2.96 12.06 15.48
C GLY A 84 -3.77 12.32 16.75
N THR A 85 -5.10 12.39 16.67
CA THR A 85 -5.96 12.63 17.84
C THR A 85 -6.09 11.36 18.68
N GLU A 86 -5.86 11.49 19.98
CA GLU A 86 -6.01 10.41 20.95
C GLU A 86 -7.38 10.49 21.66
N LEU A 87 -8.09 9.36 21.69
CA LEU A 87 -9.41 9.26 22.31
C LEU A 87 -9.40 8.19 23.40
N PRO A 88 -10.07 8.43 24.54
CA PRO A 88 -10.14 7.44 25.60
C PRO A 88 -11.04 6.27 25.16
N VAL A 89 -10.71 5.07 25.64
CA VAL A 89 -11.51 3.85 25.46
C VAL A 89 -11.94 3.35 26.83
N GLY A 90 -13.24 3.25 27.04
CA GLY A 90 -13.78 2.75 28.29
C GLY A 90 -13.45 1.27 28.50
N ARG A 91 -13.04 0.87 29.70
CA ARG A 91 -12.64 -0.52 30.01
C ARG A 91 -13.60 -1.61 29.54
N ARG A 92 -14.89 -1.42 29.78
CA ARG A 92 -15.94 -2.39 29.37
C ARG A 92 -16.06 -2.54 27.85
N ARG A 93 -15.60 -1.54 27.12
CA ARG A 93 -15.62 -1.48 25.65
C ARG A 93 -14.26 -1.78 25.04
N TRP A 94 -13.25 -2.06 25.87
CA TRP A 94 -11.92 -2.45 25.39
C TRP A 94 -11.99 -3.76 24.61
N HIS A 95 -12.67 -4.78 25.14
CA HIS A 95 -12.87 -6.04 24.41
C HIS A 95 -13.67 -5.83 23.13
N GLN A 96 -14.75 -5.04 23.15
CA GLN A 96 -15.51 -4.70 21.94
C GLN A 96 -14.66 -3.97 20.89
N LEU A 97 -13.79 -3.06 21.33
CA LEU A 97 -12.85 -2.38 20.43
C LEU A 97 -11.82 -3.36 19.86
N VAL A 98 -11.23 -4.23 20.68
CA VAL A 98 -10.24 -5.21 20.23
C VAL A 98 -10.88 -6.23 19.30
N ASP A 99 -12.03 -6.79 19.65
CA ASP A 99 -12.77 -7.74 18.82
C ASP A 99 -13.21 -7.11 17.51
N ALA A 100 -13.68 -5.86 17.55
CA ALA A 100 -14.11 -5.17 16.34
C ALA A 100 -12.97 -4.60 15.52
N LEU A 101 -11.79 -4.30 16.09
CA LEU A 101 -10.57 -4.00 15.33
C LEU A 101 -9.94 -5.28 14.77
N THR A 102 -10.08 -6.41 15.45
CA THR A 102 -9.64 -7.73 14.96
C THR A 102 -10.57 -8.23 13.85
N THR A 103 -11.88 -8.02 14.01
CA THR A 103 -12.92 -8.35 13.01
C THR A 103 -12.91 -7.33 11.87
N ALA A 104 -12.72 -6.04 12.15
CA ALA A 104 -12.45 -5.05 11.12
C ALA A 104 -11.15 -5.41 10.40
N ASN A 105 -10.05 -5.77 11.05
CA ASN A 105 -8.85 -6.28 10.35
C ASN A 105 -9.11 -7.54 9.50
N ARG A 106 -10.17 -8.32 9.77
CA ARG A 106 -10.64 -9.44 8.93
C ARG A 106 -11.65 -9.04 7.85
N GLN A 107 -12.40 -7.94 8.02
CA GLN A 107 -13.47 -7.46 7.13
C GLN A 107 -13.06 -6.24 6.29
N THR A 108 -12.05 -5.47 6.70
CA THR A 108 -11.27 -4.51 5.90
C THR A 108 -10.32 -5.21 4.92
N ALA A 109 -10.24 -6.54 5.00
CA ALA A 109 -9.74 -7.38 3.92
C ALA A 109 -10.58 -7.26 2.63
N PHE A 110 -11.78 -6.67 2.68
CA PHE A 110 -12.66 -6.50 1.53
C PHE A 110 -13.38 -5.13 1.56
N THR A 111 -12.67 -4.03 1.26
CA THR A 111 -13.19 -2.81 0.53
C THR A 111 -12.29 -1.56 0.62
N THR A 112 -11.01 -1.72 0.94
CA THR A 112 -9.91 -0.90 0.39
C THR A 112 -8.68 -1.78 0.46
N PRO A 113 -7.82 -1.84 -0.57
CA PRO A 113 -6.73 -2.81 -0.56
C PRO A 113 -5.81 -2.45 0.61
N VAL A 114 -5.75 -3.35 1.60
CA VAL A 114 -4.56 -3.55 2.41
C VAL A 114 -3.41 -3.60 1.40
N LYS A 115 -2.53 -2.59 1.39
CA LYS A 115 -1.23 -2.77 0.75
C LYS A 115 -0.54 -3.84 1.57
N GLU A 116 -0.73 -5.12 1.19
CA GLU A 116 0.35 -6.09 1.35
C GLU A 116 1.63 -5.38 0.91
N GLY A 117 2.68 -5.47 1.73
CA GLY A 117 3.94 -4.79 1.42
C GLY A 117 4.30 -5.03 -0.04
N ARG A 118 4.46 -3.95 -0.80
CA ARG A 118 4.83 -4.04 -2.22
C ARG A 118 6.28 -4.46 -2.27
N THR A 119 6.52 -5.71 -2.67
CA THR A 119 7.87 -6.23 -2.83
C THR A 119 8.34 -5.91 -4.24
N VAL A 120 9.48 -5.22 -4.33
CA VAL A 120 10.17 -4.90 -5.58
C VAL A 120 11.46 -5.70 -5.62
N PHE A 121 11.61 -6.54 -6.63
CA PHE A 121 12.87 -7.26 -6.82
C PHE A 121 13.77 -6.45 -7.74
N LEU A 122 14.97 -6.14 -7.28
CA LEU A 122 15.96 -5.37 -8.00
C LEU A 122 17.14 -6.26 -8.39
N VAL A 123 17.41 -6.37 -9.69
CA VAL A 123 18.59 -7.05 -10.21
C VAL A 123 19.57 -6.02 -10.75
N THR A 124 20.63 -5.73 -10.00
CA THR A 124 21.73 -4.89 -10.47
C THR A 124 23.09 -5.44 -10.02
N GLU A 125 24.11 -5.18 -10.83
CA GLU A 125 25.51 -5.45 -10.48
C GLU A 125 26.18 -4.21 -9.86
N SER A 126 25.55 -3.05 -9.96
CA SER A 126 26.04 -1.80 -9.38
C SER A 126 25.51 -1.64 -7.96
N ALA A 127 26.36 -1.93 -6.97
CA ALA A 127 26.02 -1.72 -5.55
C ALA A 127 25.54 -0.29 -5.27
N THR A 128 26.15 0.70 -5.93
CA THR A 128 25.80 2.12 -5.81
C THR A 128 24.40 2.41 -6.33
N LYS A 129 24.07 2.00 -7.57
CA LYS A 129 22.72 2.19 -8.14
C LYS A 129 21.68 1.38 -7.34
N GLY A 130 22.06 0.19 -6.87
CA GLY A 130 21.28 -0.65 -5.97
C GLY A 130 20.83 0.09 -4.73
N GLN A 131 21.78 0.66 -3.99
CA GLN A 131 21.49 1.47 -2.80
C GLN A 131 20.63 2.70 -3.10
N TRP A 132 20.88 3.39 -4.22
CA TRP A 132 20.09 4.56 -4.59
C TRP A 132 18.63 4.20 -4.88
N ILE A 133 18.40 3.12 -5.62
CA ILE A 133 17.03 2.63 -5.91
C ILE A 133 16.36 2.20 -4.61
N GLN A 134 17.03 1.36 -3.81
CA GLN A 134 16.49 0.86 -2.55
C GLN A 134 16.08 2.01 -1.62
N HIS A 135 17.02 2.91 -1.32
CA HIS A 135 16.73 4.06 -0.46
C HIS A 135 15.63 4.96 -1.04
N CYS A 136 15.63 5.20 -2.35
CA CYS A 136 14.60 6.01 -3.00
C CYS A 136 13.21 5.38 -2.87
N LEU A 137 13.07 4.08 -3.10
CA LEU A 137 11.76 3.43 -3.07
C LEU A 137 11.26 3.24 -1.63
N GLU A 138 12.11 2.75 -0.73
CA GLU A 138 11.73 2.47 0.67
C GLU A 138 11.44 3.77 1.46
N SER A 139 12.13 4.87 1.17
CA SER A 139 11.87 6.16 1.85
C SER A 139 10.66 6.92 1.31
N GLN A 140 10.29 6.71 0.04
CA GLN A 140 9.24 7.49 -0.63
C GLN A 140 7.90 6.76 -0.68
N PHE A 141 7.87 5.43 -0.53
CA PHE A 141 6.67 4.63 -0.67
C PHE A 141 6.48 3.73 0.54
N ASP A 142 5.46 4.05 1.36
CA ASP A 142 5.10 3.25 2.52
C ASP A 142 4.81 1.80 2.13
N ASN A 143 5.30 0.89 2.97
CA ASN A 143 5.20 -0.56 2.79
C ASN A 143 5.83 -1.05 1.48
N CYS A 144 6.82 -0.35 0.92
CA CYS A 144 7.64 -0.87 -0.17
C CYS A 144 8.90 -1.52 0.41
N LEU A 145 9.19 -2.76 0.02
CA LEU A 145 10.43 -3.45 0.35
C LEU A 145 11.18 -3.76 -0.94
N VAL A 146 12.48 -3.48 -0.97
CA VAL A 146 13.32 -3.75 -2.14
C VAL A 146 14.28 -4.90 -1.84
N ASP A 147 14.07 -6.03 -2.50
CA ASP A 147 14.95 -7.19 -2.39
C ASP A 147 15.98 -7.17 -3.52
N HIS A 148 17.26 -7.05 -3.15
CA HIS A 148 18.35 -7.05 -4.11
C HIS A 148 18.78 -8.47 -4.47
N VAL A 149 18.80 -8.79 -5.76
CA VAL A 149 19.21 -10.08 -6.29
C VAL A 149 20.50 -9.90 -7.09
N ASN A 150 21.60 -10.44 -6.57
CA ASN A 150 22.94 -10.24 -7.12
C ASN A 150 23.17 -10.94 -8.48
N ARG A 151 22.35 -11.93 -8.85
CA ARG A 151 22.53 -12.71 -10.10
C ARG A 151 21.20 -12.89 -10.84
N GLY A 152 21.08 -12.25 -12.01
CA GLY A 152 19.88 -12.33 -12.84
C GLY A 152 19.59 -13.72 -13.40
N GLU A 153 20.64 -14.47 -13.80
CA GLU A 153 20.54 -15.81 -14.42
C GLU A 153 19.73 -16.84 -13.61
N TYR A 154 19.62 -16.65 -12.29
CA TYR A 154 18.92 -17.57 -11.38
C TYR A 154 17.64 -16.99 -10.81
N LEU A 155 17.23 -15.79 -11.23
CA LEU A 155 16.05 -15.13 -10.69
C LEU A 155 14.79 -15.99 -10.85
N TYR A 156 14.60 -16.61 -12.03
CA TYR A 156 13.44 -17.47 -12.24
C TYR A 156 13.44 -18.69 -11.30
N LYS A 157 14.61 -19.26 -10.95
CA LYS A 157 14.68 -20.39 -10.01
C LYS A 157 14.28 -19.96 -8.60
N ILE A 158 14.79 -18.81 -8.15
CA ILE A 158 14.41 -18.22 -6.85
C ILE A 158 12.88 -18.01 -6.82
N LEU A 159 12.31 -17.42 -7.87
CA LEU A 159 10.86 -17.18 -7.95
C LEU A 159 10.04 -18.47 -8.07
N GLU A 160 10.58 -19.56 -8.62
CA GLU A 160 9.91 -20.88 -8.64
C GLU A 160 9.78 -21.47 -7.23
N GLU A 161 10.76 -21.23 -6.36
CA GLU A 161 10.78 -21.78 -4.99
C GLU A 161 9.96 -20.95 -3.99
N LEU A 162 9.76 -19.66 -4.26
CA LEU A 162 8.93 -18.81 -3.41
C LEU A 162 7.45 -19.19 -3.51
N PRO A 163 6.64 -19.09 -2.44
CA PRO A 163 5.18 -19.22 -2.52
C PRO A 163 4.54 -17.98 -3.17
N ASP A 164 3.32 -18.12 -3.72
CA ASP A 164 2.68 -17.05 -4.52
C ASP A 164 2.55 -15.71 -3.78
N HIS A 165 2.27 -15.74 -2.48
CA HIS A 165 2.18 -14.52 -1.66
C HIS A 165 3.53 -13.80 -1.47
N GLN A 166 4.66 -14.48 -1.72
CA GLN A 166 6.01 -13.91 -1.65
C GLN A 166 6.56 -13.48 -3.01
N LEU A 167 5.84 -13.72 -4.12
CA LEU A 167 6.27 -13.22 -5.42
C LEU A 167 6.30 -11.68 -5.44
N PRO A 168 7.25 -11.07 -6.17
CA PRO A 168 7.34 -9.63 -6.29
C PRO A 168 6.14 -9.05 -7.01
N ASN A 169 5.74 -7.85 -6.58
CA ASN A 169 4.76 -7.06 -7.31
C ASN A 169 5.36 -6.35 -8.53
N LEU A 170 6.67 -6.14 -8.52
CA LEU A 170 7.42 -5.45 -9.58
C LEU A 170 8.85 -5.99 -9.63
N ILE A 171 9.38 -6.17 -10.84
CA ILE A 171 10.79 -6.50 -11.05
C ILE A 171 11.47 -5.34 -11.78
N LEU A 172 12.62 -4.89 -11.27
CA LEU A 172 13.51 -3.93 -11.90
C LEU A 172 14.78 -4.65 -12.34
N LEU A 173 15.01 -4.71 -13.65
CA LEU A 173 16.22 -5.27 -14.25
C LEU A 173 17.15 -4.15 -14.70
N ASP A 174 18.29 -3.98 -14.03
CA ASP A 174 19.31 -3.03 -14.45
C ASP A 174 20.20 -3.63 -15.54
N ALA A 175 20.00 -3.17 -16.78
CA ALA A 175 20.72 -3.56 -17.97
C ALA A 175 21.92 -2.66 -18.31
N SER A 176 22.33 -1.77 -17.38
CA SER A 176 23.42 -0.83 -17.63
C SER A 176 24.79 -1.50 -17.83
N THR A 177 25.10 -2.56 -17.09
CA THR A 177 26.39 -3.28 -17.18
C THR A 177 26.31 -4.59 -17.95
N SER A 178 25.15 -5.25 -17.97
CA SER A 178 25.00 -6.59 -18.56
C SER A 178 23.69 -6.74 -19.34
N THR A 179 23.56 -6.01 -20.45
CA THR A 179 22.32 -5.98 -21.24
C THR A 179 21.89 -7.37 -21.74
N SER A 180 22.79 -8.15 -22.35
CA SER A 180 22.44 -9.46 -22.90
C SER A 180 21.94 -10.43 -21.82
N ASP A 181 22.57 -10.44 -20.66
CA ASP A 181 22.16 -11.27 -19.51
C ASP A 181 20.78 -10.86 -18.98
N ARG A 182 20.53 -9.56 -18.79
CA ARG A 182 19.21 -9.08 -18.33
C ARG A 182 18.10 -9.39 -19.33
N LEU A 183 18.38 -9.33 -20.62
CA LEU A 183 17.40 -9.74 -21.64
C LEU A 183 17.15 -11.24 -21.65
N THR A 184 18.18 -12.07 -21.40
CA THR A 184 18.01 -13.51 -21.21
C THR A 184 17.17 -13.81 -19.98
N THR A 185 17.46 -13.16 -18.85
CA THR A 185 16.67 -13.23 -17.62
C THR A 185 15.21 -12.87 -17.86
N LEU A 186 14.96 -11.74 -18.55
CA LEU A 186 13.61 -11.30 -18.90
C LEU A 186 12.86 -12.34 -19.74
N ARG A 187 13.48 -12.92 -20.77
CA ARG A 187 12.85 -13.96 -21.59
C ARG A 187 12.49 -15.20 -20.76
N GLN A 188 13.39 -15.62 -19.87
CA GLN A 188 13.14 -16.76 -18.98
C GLN A 188 11.94 -16.49 -18.06
N LEU A 189 11.86 -15.30 -17.46
CA LEU A 189 10.70 -14.90 -16.63
C LEU A 189 9.40 -14.93 -17.43
N LYS A 190 9.40 -14.36 -18.64
CA LYS A 190 8.19 -14.22 -19.47
C LYS A 190 7.72 -15.53 -20.09
N GLN A 191 8.60 -16.51 -20.25
CA GLN A 191 8.25 -17.87 -20.70
C GLN A 191 7.59 -18.72 -19.60
N LYS A 192 7.66 -18.31 -18.33
CA LYS A 192 7.07 -19.04 -17.21
C LYS A 192 5.68 -18.50 -16.90
N PRO A 193 4.59 -19.30 -17.02
CA PRO A 193 3.22 -18.82 -16.79
C PRO A 193 3.03 -18.14 -15.43
N ARG A 194 3.75 -18.63 -14.40
CA ARG A 194 3.70 -18.12 -13.02
C ARG A 194 4.31 -16.73 -12.86
N MET A 195 5.29 -16.37 -13.69
CA MET A 195 6.04 -15.10 -13.59
C MET A 195 5.72 -14.13 -14.72
N ALA A 196 5.13 -14.62 -15.82
CA ALA A 196 4.83 -13.83 -17.00
C ALA A 196 3.95 -12.61 -16.69
N SER A 197 3.05 -12.76 -15.71
CA SER A 197 2.17 -11.70 -15.22
C SER A 197 2.92 -10.62 -14.42
N ILE A 198 4.06 -10.92 -13.80
CA ILE A 198 4.78 -9.96 -12.96
C ILE A 198 5.32 -8.83 -13.84
N PRO A 199 4.95 -7.57 -13.58
CA PRO A 199 5.47 -6.44 -14.35
C PRO A 199 6.99 -6.34 -14.21
N THR A 200 7.69 -6.30 -15.34
CA THR A 200 9.15 -6.25 -15.38
C THR A 200 9.61 -5.05 -16.17
N LEU A 201 10.36 -4.16 -15.51
CA LEU A 201 10.96 -2.97 -16.09
C LEU A 201 12.42 -3.23 -16.38
N VAL A 202 12.91 -2.67 -17.48
CA VAL A 202 14.34 -2.68 -17.82
C VAL A 202 14.88 -1.27 -17.69
N LEU A 203 15.88 -1.07 -16.83
CA LEU A 203 16.62 0.18 -16.70
C LEU A 203 17.81 0.12 -17.66
N VAL A 204 17.94 1.11 -18.54
CA VAL A 204 19.03 1.19 -19.53
C VAL A 204 19.80 2.49 -19.32
N SER A 205 21.13 2.42 -19.29
CA SER A 205 21.96 3.63 -19.25
C SER A 205 22.17 4.18 -20.66
N GLY A 206 21.93 5.48 -20.83
CA GLY A 206 22.04 6.18 -22.11
C GLY A 206 20.96 5.81 -23.14
N GLN A 207 21.04 6.41 -24.32
CA GLN A 207 20.09 6.16 -25.42
C GLN A 207 20.71 5.26 -26.48
N LYS A 208 20.57 3.94 -26.30
CA LYS A 208 20.87 2.94 -27.33
C LYS A 208 19.56 2.36 -27.87
N PRO A 209 19.04 2.85 -29.03
CA PRO A 209 17.76 2.41 -29.57
C PRO A 209 17.66 0.89 -29.74
N GLU A 210 18.76 0.23 -30.11
CA GLU A 210 18.81 -1.22 -30.24
C GLU A 210 18.49 -1.95 -28.93
N THR A 211 19.08 -1.52 -27.81
CA THR A 211 18.81 -2.10 -26.49
C THR A 211 17.36 -1.90 -26.07
N VAL A 212 16.80 -0.72 -26.35
CA VAL A 212 15.40 -0.40 -26.06
C VAL A 212 14.47 -1.33 -26.86
N ASN A 213 14.69 -1.44 -28.16
CA ASN A 213 13.89 -2.29 -29.05
C ASN A 213 13.99 -3.76 -28.65
N ARG A 214 15.19 -4.26 -28.35
CA ARG A 214 15.41 -5.63 -27.90
C ARG A 214 14.75 -5.93 -26.55
N SER A 215 14.65 -4.94 -25.67
CA SER A 215 13.96 -5.07 -24.38
C SER A 215 12.45 -5.22 -24.56
N TYR A 216 11.83 -4.39 -25.40
CA TYR A 216 10.41 -4.53 -25.72
C TYR A 216 10.11 -5.81 -26.52
N ALA A 217 10.98 -6.19 -27.47
CA ALA A 217 10.87 -7.47 -28.16
C ALA A 217 10.99 -8.69 -27.22
N ALA A 218 11.59 -8.50 -26.04
CA ALA A 218 11.63 -9.48 -24.97
C ALA A 218 10.49 -9.30 -23.94
N TRP A 219 9.40 -8.63 -24.30
CA TRP A 219 8.20 -8.44 -23.47
C TRP A 219 8.43 -7.62 -22.17
N ALA A 220 9.38 -6.68 -22.18
CA ALA A 220 9.46 -5.70 -21.11
C ALA A 220 8.17 -4.87 -21.03
N ASN A 221 7.64 -4.67 -19.82
CA ASN A 221 6.46 -3.84 -19.63
C ASN A 221 6.78 -2.35 -19.83
N SER A 222 8.01 -1.95 -19.51
CA SER A 222 8.53 -0.61 -19.76
C SER A 222 10.05 -0.64 -19.78
N VAL A 223 10.64 0.21 -20.62
CA VAL A 223 12.09 0.46 -20.67
C VAL A 223 12.34 1.89 -20.24
N VAL A 224 13.18 2.06 -19.22
CA VAL A 224 13.46 3.36 -18.61
C VAL A 224 14.90 3.73 -18.87
N THR A 225 15.13 4.80 -19.61
CA THR A 225 16.46 5.38 -19.76
C THR A 225 16.83 6.12 -18.48
N VAL A 226 17.94 5.72 -17.86
CA VAL A 226 18.46 6.32 -16.63
C VAL A 226 19.76 7.08 -16.92
N SER A 227 19.97 8.17 -16.18
CA SER A 227 21.20 8.96 -16.23
C SER A 227 22.27 8.40 -15.29
N GLU A 228 23.55 8.65 -15.58
CA GLU A 228 24.64 8.41 -14.62
C GLU A 228 24.71 9.51 -13.54
N ASP A 229 24.10 10.67 -13.78
CA ASP A 229 23.94 11.70 -12.75
C ASP A 229 22.97 11.23 -11.67
N ARG A 230 23.44 11.22 -10.42
CA ARG A 230 22.68 10.74 -9.25
C ARG A 230 21.36 11.49 -9.06
N GLY A 231 21.34 12.82 -9.26
CA GLY A 231 20.15 13.64 -9.05
C GLY A 231 19.05 13.28 -10.04
N ILE A 232 19.40 13.25 -11.33
CA ILE A 232 18.50 12.88 -12.43
C ILE A 232 18.08 11.41 -12.29
N PHE A 233 19.01 10.52 -11.96
CA PHE A 233 18.73 9.10 -11.71
C PHE A 233 17.66 8.93 -10.62
N THR A 234 17.88 9.52 -9.45
CA THR A 234 16.96 9.40 -8.30
C THR A 234 15.58 9.96 -8.64
N GLN A 235 15.53 11.10 -9.34
CA GLN A 235 14.26 11.68 -9.77
C GLN A 235 13.51 10.78 -10.76
N THR A 236 14.25 10.14 -11.68
CA THR A 236 13.69 9.17 -12.63
C THR A 236 13.10 7.97 -11.89
N ILE A 237 13.84 7.38 -10.95
CA ILE A 237 13.35 6.26 -10.13
C ILE A 237 12.14 6.65 -9.30
N LYS A 238 12.09 7.87 -8.74
CA LYS A 238 10.92 8.38 -8.02
C LYS A 238 9.68 8.47 -8.91
N GLN A 239 9.82 8.91 -10.16
CA GLN A 239 8.71 8.96 -11.12
C GLN A 239 8.24 7.55 -11.51
N VAL A 240 9.18 6.63 -11.76
CA VAL A 240 8.88 5.22 -12.02
C VAL A 240 8.13 4.60 -10.84
N GLY A 241 8.62 4.79 -9.62
CA GLY A 241 7.95 4.33 -8.40
C GLY A 241 6.55 4.92 -8.24
N ARG A 242 6.37 6.22 -8.50
CA ARG A 242 5.05 6.85 -8.42
C ARG A 242 4.06 6.24 -9.41
N PHE A 243 4.51 5.97 -10.64
CA PHE A 243 3.66 5.31 -11.62
C PHE A 243 3.32 3.88 -11.19
N TRP A 244 4.31 3.00 -11.00
CA TRP A 244 4.06 1.58 -10.78
C TRP A 244 3.56 1.24 -9.37
N LEU A 245 4.02 1.97 -8.35
CA LEU A 245 3.70 1.70 -6.94
C LEU A 245 2.53 2.53 -6.40
N THR A 246 1.96 3.44 -7.19
CA THR A 246 0.82 4.25 -6.77
C THR A 246 -0.28 4.33 -7.82
N LEU A 247 0.07 4.60 -9.09
CA LEU A 247 -0.93 4.85 -10.13
C LEU A 247 -1.40 3.57 -10.86
N ALA A 248 -0.48 2.68 -11.21
CA ALA A 248 -0.77 1.46 -11.94
C ALA A 248 -1.45 0.43 -11.04
N ALA A 249 -2.45 -0.27 -11.60
CA ALA A 249 -2.98 -1.49 -11.01
C ALA A 249 -2.00 -2.63 -11.33
N LEU A 250 -1.33 -3.14 -10.30
CA LEU A 250 -0.46 -4.30 -10.43
C LEU A 250 -1.31 -5.59 -10.39
N PRO A 251 -0.91 -6.64 -11.11
CA PRO A 251 -1.59 -7.94 -11.04
C PRO A 251 -1.63 -8.44 -9.59
N GLY A 252 -2.81 -8.91 -9.17
CA GLY A 252 -2.97 -9.51 -7.85
C GLY A 252 -2.22 -10.84 -7.76
N LYS A 253 -1.65 -11.15 -6.59
CA LYS A 253 -0.93 -12.41 -6.35
C LYS A 253 -1.84 -13.65 -6.43
N THR A 254 -3.16 -13.46 -6.44
CA THR A 254 -4.17 -14.52 -6.42
C THR A 254 -4.99 -14.64 -7.72
N GLY A 255 -4.66 -13.88 -8.77
CA GLY A 255 -5.37 -13.94 -10.05
C GLY A 255 -4.62 -14.77 -11.09
N ARG A 256 -4.91 -16.07 -11.19
CA ARG A 256 -4.55 -16.84 -12.39
C ARG A 256 -5.25 -16.17 -13.58
N PRO A 257 -4.56 -15.82 -14.68
CA PRO A 257 -5.28 -15.55 -15.91
C PRO A 257 -6.00 -16.85 -16.27
N GLU A 258 -7.33 -16.81 -16.24
CA GLU A 258 -8.16 -17.80 -16.90
C GLU A 258 -7.56 -17.99 -18.29
N GLN A 259 -7.15 -19.22 -18.60
CA GLN A 259 -6.37 -19.53 -19.80
C GLN A 259 -7.08 -18.88 -21.00
N LEU A 260 -6.38 -18.00 -21.73
CA LEU A 260 -6.92 -17.50 -22.99
C LEU A 260 -7.25 -18.72 -23.85
N PRO A 261 -8.47 -18.84 -24.39
CA PRO A 261 -8.77 -19.89 -25.36
C PRO A 261 -7.81 -19.73 -26.55
N ALA A 262 -7.27 -20.88 -26.98
CA ALA A 262 -6.31 -21.03 -28.05
C ALA A 262 -6.80 -20.48 -29.39
#